data_AF-A0A7M3Z180-F1
#
_entry.id   AF-A0A7M3Z180-F1
#
_cell.length_a   1.000
_cell.length_b   1.000
_cell.length_c   1.000
_cell.angle_alpha   90.00
_cell.angle_beta   90.00
_cell.angle_gamma   90.00
#
_symmetry.space_group_name_H-M   'P 1'
#
loop_
_entity.id
_entity.type
_entity.pdbx_description
1 polymer ?
#
loop_
_entity_poly.entity_id
_entity_poly.type
_entity_poly.pdbx_seq_one_letter_code
_entity_poly.pdbx_strand_id
1 'polypeptide(L)'
;KPAEPEAAEAKPLSKEEKKQAELERVKERSKSIDFNVLGTANADDKDDLQAIKGVGPFIEEKLNALGIYTLSQISKMTSDLEEQVNEAIEFFPGRVKRDEWANQAKVLIDETTKEDA
;
A
#
# COMPACT_ATOMS: atom_id res chain seq x y z
N LYS A 1 -10.45 -48.41 22.49
CA LYS A 1 -9.93 -47.84 21.22
C LYS A 1 -11.01 -46.97 20.59
N PRO A 2 -10.89 -45.64 20.68
CA PRO A 2 -11.41 -44.76 19.64
C PRO A 2 -10.25 -43.85 19.17
N ALA A 3 -10.20 -43.26 18.01
CA ALA A 3 -10.86 -43.38 16.71
C ALA A 3 -10.01 -42.42 15.86
N GLU A 4 -9.57 -42.84 14.67
CA GLU A 4 -8.97 -41.97 13.66
C GLU A 4 -9.97 -41.98 12.49
N PRO A 5 -10.29 -40.85 11.83
CA PRO A 5 -9.29 -39.96 11.25
C PRO A 5 -9.46 -38.46 11.50
N GLU A 6 -8.31 -37.80 11.58
CA GLU A 6 -8.07 -36.37 11.40
C GLU A 6 -8.54 -35.97 9.99
N ALA A 7 -9.81 -35.55 9.89
CA ALA A 7 -10.33 -34.87 8.72
C ALA A 7 -9.98 -33.39 8.83
N ALA A 8 -9.20 -32.91 7.87
CA ALA A 8 -8.82 -31.52 7.67
C ALA A 8 -10.03 -30.56 7.84
N GLU A 9 -10.00 -29.75 8.88
CA GLU A 9 -10.85 -28.56 9.00
C GLU A 9 -10.35 -27.49 8.03
N ALA A 10 -10.89 -27.47 6.82
CA ALA A 10 -10.89 -26.28 5.98
C ALA A 10 -11.81 -25.23 6.63
N LYS A 11 -11.29 -24.49 7.60
CA LYS A 11 -11.96 -23.31 8.17
C LYS A 11 -12.25 -22.32 7.04
N PRO A 12 -13.43 -21.67 6.99
CA PRO A 12 -13.65 -20.59 6.04
C PRO A 12 -12.63 -19.51 6.37
N LEU A 13 -11.63 -19.33 5.48
CA LEU A 13 -10.60 -18.28 5.60
C LEU A 13 -11.28 -16.99 6.05
N SER A 14 -10.99 -16.57 7.28
CA SER A 14 -11.54 -15.36 7.86
C SER A 14 -11.14 -14.17 7.00
N LYS A 15 -11.96 -13.11 7.00
CA LYS A 15 -11.72 -11.89 6.21
C LYS A 15 -10.31 -11.32 6.45
N GLU A 16 -9.78 -11.53 7.65
CA GLU A 16 -8.44 -11.13 8.09
C GLU A 16 -7.31 -11.97 7.46
N GLU A 17 -7.49 -13.29 7.33
CA GLU A 17 -6.51 -14.18 6.71
C GLU A 17 -6.39 -13.92 5.20
N LYS A 18 -7.53 -13.68 4.52
CA LYS A 18 -7.51 -13.29 3.09
C LYS A 18 -6.77 -11.98 2.87
N LYS A 19 -7.00 -11.03 3.77
CA LYS A 19 -6.35 -9.71 3.74
C LYS A 19 -4.85 -9.82 3.99
N GLN A 20 -4.41 -10.62 4.97
CA GLN A 20 -2.98 -10.88 5.20
C GLN A 20 -2.32 -11.53 3.98
N ALA A 21 -2.94 -12.56 3.41
CA ALA A 21 -2.40 -13.23 2.22
C ALA A 21 -2.27 -12.28 1.01
N GLU A 22 -3.20 -11.33 0.87
CA GLU A 22 -3.12 -10.27 -0.14
C GLU A 22 -1.96 -9.32 0.17
N LEU A 23 -1.82 -8.86 1.42
CA LEU A 23 -0.71 -8.01 1.85
C LEU A 23 0.66 -8.68 1.66
N GLU A 24 0.79 -9.97 1.92
CA GLU A 24 2.04 -10.72 1.72
C GLU A 24 2.41 -10.82 0.24
N ARG A 25 1.44 -11.04 -0.65
CA ARG A 25 1.66 -11.01 -2.11
C ARG A 25 2.05 -9.62 -2.60
N VAL A 26 1.35 -8.59 -2.12
CA VAL A 26 1.67 -7.20 -2.40
C VAL A 26 3.09 -6.88 -1.93
N LYS A 27 3.45 -7.27 -0.70
CA LYS A 27 4.80 -7.12 -0.14
C LYS A 27 5.87 -7.80 -0.99
N GLU A 28 5.60 -8.98 -1.56
CA GLU A 28 6.55 -9.61 -2.47
C GLU A 28 6.76 -8.79 -3.76
N ARG A 29 5.70 -8.13 -4.25
CA ARG A 29 5.78 -7.23 -5.41
C ARG A 29 6.51 -5.92 -5.15
N SER A 30 6.74 -5.54 -3.89
CA SER A 30 7.61 -4.40 -3.54
C SER A 30 8.97 -4.45 -4.23
N LYS A 31 9.51 -5.66 -4.44
CA LYS A 31 10.81 -5.88 -5.09
C LYS A 31 10.86 -5.35 -6.53
N SER A 32 9.71 -5.17 -7.17
CA SER A 32 9.61 -4.60 -8.52
C SER A 32 9.49 -3.08 -8.52
N ILE A 33 9.33 -2.44 -7.36
CA ILE A 33 9.17 -0.99 -7.21
C ILE A 33 10.54 -0.32 -7.07
N ASP A 34 10.79 0.70 -7.88
CA ASP A 34 12.03 1.48 -7.82
C ASP A 34 12.08 2.46 -6.64
N PHE A 35 12.44 1.96 -5.45
CA PHE A 35 12.66 2.77 -4.24
C PHE A 35 13.84 3.74 -4.34
N ASN A 36 14.71 3.59 -5.35
CA ASN A 36 15.75 4.58 -5.63
C ASN A 36 15.15 5.94 -6.09
N VAL A 37 13.97 5.90 -6.72
CA VAL A 37 13.23 7.11 -7.14
C VAL A 37 12.29 7.59 -6.04
N LEU A 38 11.52 6.67 -5.43
CA LEU A 38 10.59 7.01 -4.35
C LEU A 38 11.30 7.47 -3.08
N GLY A 39 12.49 6.95 -2.84
CA GLY A 39 13.15 7.01 -1.55
C GLY A 39 12.68 5.90 -0.61
N THR A 40 13.33 5.83 0.54
CA THR A 40 13.01 4.89 1.62
C THR A 40 12.53 5.66 2.82
N ALA A 41 11.51 5.14 3.50
CA ALA A 41 10.98 5.67 4.74
C ALA A 41 10.84 4.52 5.74
N ASN A 42 10.84 4.86 7.02
CA ASN A 42 10.61 3.90 8.10
C ASN A 42 9.14 3.93 8.51
N ALA A 43 8.66 2.84 9.08
CA ALA A 43 7.30 2.78 9.64
C ALA A 43 7.06 3.78 10.78
N ASP A 44 8.12 4.24 11.44
CA ASP A 44 8.08 5.29 12.47
C ASP A 44 7.71 6.66 11.89
N ASP A 45 8.07 6.89 10.62
CA ASP A 45 7.85 8.13 9.88
C ASP A 45 6.64 7.99 8.94
N LYS A 46 5.71 7.06 9.21
CA LYS A 46 4.56 6.88 8.31
C LYS A 46 3.69 8.13 8.35
N ASP A 47 3.36 8.64 7.17
CA ASP A 47 2.36 9.69 7.00
C ASP A 47 0.95 9.08 6.96
N ASP A 48 -0.05 9.95 7.07
CA ASP A 48 -1.44 9.60 6.77
C ASP A 48 -1.64 9.55 5.25
N LEU A 49 -1.42 8.37 4.65
CA LEU A 49 -1.62 8.19 3.21
C LEU A 49 -3.11 8.27 2.85
N GLN A 50 -3.99 8.04 3.83
CA GLN A 50 -5.44 8.16 3.69
C GLN A 50 -5.90 9.60 3.38
N ALA A 51 -5.07 10.61 3.63
CA ALA A 51 -5.31 11.98 3.21
C ALA A 51 -5.46 12.12 1.68
N ILE A 52 -4.84 11.21 0.90
CA ILE A 52 -4.99 11.16 -0.56
C ILE A 52 -6.35 10.57 -0.93
N LYS A 53 -7.14 11.31 -1.72
CA LYS A 53 -8.42 10.80 -2.21
C LYS A 53 -8.21 9.55 -3.07
N GLY A 54 -8.90 8.47 -2.70
CA GLY A 54 -8.77 7.16 -3.36
C GLY A 54 -7.90 6.18 -2.58
N VAL A 55 -7.11 6.64 -1.61
CA VAL A 55 -6.38 5.79 -0.67
C VAL A 55 -7.27 5.48 0.53
N GLY A 56 -7.84 4.27 0.54
CA GLY A 56 -8.58 3.75 1.70
C GLY A 56 -7.65 3.12 2.75
N PRO A 57 -8.16 2.76 3.93
CA PRO A 57 -7.36 2.12 4.99
C PRO A 57 -6.68 0.84 4.52
N PHE A 58 -7.37 0.07 3.67
CA PHE A 58 -6.81 -1.16 3.13
C PHE A 58 -5.73 -0.91 2.06
N ILE A 59 -5.85 0.18 1.30
CA ILE A 59 -4.86 0.57 0.30
C ILE A 59 -3.61 1.11 0.99
N GLU A 60 -3.78 1.91 2.05
CA GLU A 60 -2.68 2.30 2.91
C GLU A 60 -1.92 1.06 3.41
N GLU A 61 -2.60 0.06 3.97
CA GLU A 61 -1.92 -1.16 4.44
C GLU A 61 -1.12 -1.86 3.34
N LYS A 62 -1.64 -1.90 2.11
CA LYS A 62 -0.93 -2.45 0.95
C LYS A 62 0.30 -1.63 0.58
N LEU A 63 0.20 -0.30 0.59
CA LEU A 63 1.33 0.59 0.35
C LEU A 63 2.41 0.43 1.44
N ASN A 64 2.00 0.35 2.70
CA ASN A 64 2.90 0.06 3.83
C ASN A 64 3.58 -1.30 3.66
N ALA A 65 2.85 -2.30 3.16
CA ALA A 65 3.41 -3.61 2.84
C ALA A 65 4.39 -3.55 1.65
N LEU A 66 4.19 -2.64 0.70
CA LEU A 66 5.17 -2.35 -0.34
C LEU A 66 6.43 -1.66 0.20
N GLY A 67 6.33 -0.93 1.32
CA GLY A 67 7.43 -0.09 1.82
C GLY A 67 7.25 1.40 1.49
N ILE A 68 6.03 1.78 1.09
CA ILE A 68 5.61 3.17 0.90
C ILE A 68 4.88 3.59 2.17
N TYR A 69 5.53 4.41 2.98
CA TYR A 69 5.05 4.87 4.27
C TYR A 69 4.70 6.35 4.26
N THR A 70 5.30 7.14 3.37
CA THR A 70 5.20 8.61 3.39
C THR A 70 4.54 9.18 2.14
N LEU A 71 3.93 10.35 2.29
CA LEU A 71 3.44 11.16 1.17
C LEU A 71 4.62 11.59 0.29
N SER A 72 5.79 11.83 0.88
CA SER A 72 7.02 12.17 0.14
C SER A 72 7.37 11.13 -0.91
N GLN A 73 7.26 9.83 -0.58
CA GLN A 73 7.46 8.76 -1.55
C GLN A 73 6.43 8.80 -2.68
N ILE A 74 5.14 8.93 -2.34
CA ILE A 74 4.06 9.02 -3.33
C ILE A 74 4.24 10.22 -4.26
N SER A 75 4.67 11.36 -3.71
CA SER A 75 4.91 12.60 -4.47
C SER A 75 6.00 12.46 -5.54
N LYS A 76 6.92 11.50 -5.36
CA LYS A 76 8.02 11.20 -6.28
C LYS A 76 7.70 10.10 -7.28
N MET A 77 6.51 9.49 -7.19
CA MET A 77 6.07 8.51 -8.17
C MET A 77 6.05 9.13 -9.56
N THR A 78 6.70 8.45 -10.50
CA THR A 78 6.57 8.72 -11.93
C THR A 78 5.39 7.94 -12.49
N SER A 79 4.93 8.26 -13.70
CA SER A 79 3.81 7.52 -14.31
C SER A 79 4.04 6.01 -14.44
N ASP A 80 5.29 5.56 -14.54
CA ASP A 80 5.64 4.13 -14.52
C ASP A 80 5.44 3.55 -13.11
N LEU A 81 5.99 4.21 -12.08
CA LEU A 81 5.82 3.81 -10.68
C LEU A 81 4.36 3.83 -10.24
N GLU A 82 3.56 4.81 -10.68
CA GLU A 82 2.13 4.84 -10.40
C GLU A 82 1.42 3.59 -10.94
N GLU A 83 1.81 3.14 -12.13
CA GLU A 83 1.26 1.93 -12.76
C GLU A 83 1.73 0.67 -12.04
N GLN A 84 3.05 0.56 -11.78
CA GLN A 84 3.64 -0.54 -11.02
C GLN A 84 3.03 -0.66 -9.62
N VAL A 85 2.89 0.45 -8.89
CA VAL A 85 2.28 0.48 -7.56
C VAL A 85 0.83 0.06 -7.66
N ASN A 86 0.05 0.61 -8.60
CA ASN A 86 -1.35 0.26 -8.81
C ASN A 86 -1.54 -1.26 -9.06
N GLU A 87 -0.69 -1.85 -9.90
CA GLU A 87 -0.68 -3.29 -10.16
C GLU A 87 -0.21 -4.09 -8.93
N ALA A 88 0.81 -3.60 -8.24
CA ALA A 88 1.38 -4.26 -7.08
C ALA A 88 0.39 -4.33 -5.90
N ILE A 89 -0.41 -3.29 -5.70
CA ILE A 89 -1.50 -3.26 -4.70
C ILE A 89 -2.78 -3.97 -5.19
N GLU A 90 -2.75 -4.59 -6.39
CA GLU A 90 -3.91 -5.27 -6.99
C GLU A 90 -5.18 -4.39 -7.00
N PHE A 91 -5.00 -3.09 -7.26
CA PHE A 91 -6.10 -2.13 -7.28
C PHE A 91 -6.62 -1.93 -8.70
N PHE A 92 -7.80 -1.34 -8.82
CA PHE A 92 -8.42 -1.14 -10.13
C PHE A 92 -7.46 -0.40 -11.08
N PRO A 93 -7.22 -0.93 -12.29
CA PRO A 93 -6.22 -0.39 -13.20
C PRO A 93 -6.46 1.09 -13.48
N GLY A 94 -5.40 1.88 -13.35
CA GLY A 94 -5.41 3.32 -13.64
C GLY A 94 -6.02 4.21 -12.55
N ARG A 95 -6.36 3.67 -11.37
CA ARG A 95 -6.89 4.52 -10.28
C ARG A 95 -5.85 5.44 -9.69
N VAL A 96 -4.65 4.95 -9.40
CA VAL A 96 -3.55 5.78 -8.84
C VAL A 96 -3.31 7.03 -9.71
N LYS A 97 -3.23 6.84 -11.03
CA LYS A 97 -3.04 7.90 -12.02
C LYS A 97 -4.26 8.80 -12.19
N ARG A 98 -5.47 8.23 -12.21
CA ARG A 98 -6.74 8.98 -12.35
C ARG A 98 -7.03 9.85 -11.13
N ASP A 99 -6.74 9.32 -9.95
CA ASP A 99 -6.86 10.02 -8.68
C ASP A 99 -5.61 10.91 -8.45
N GLU A 100 -4.64 10.98 -9.37
CA GLU A 100 -3.47 11.86 -9.32
C GLU A 100 -2.74 11.82 -7.96
N TRP A 101 -2.49 10.62 -7.42
CA TRP A 101 -1.94 10.46 -6.07
C TRP A 101 -0.63 11.21 -5.88
N ALA A 102 0.27 11.17 -6.88
CA ALA A 102 1.53 11.90 -6.83
C ALA A 102 1.33 13.42 -6.75
N ASN A 103 0.29 13.97 -7.40
CA ASN A 103 -0.03 15.39 -7.33
C ASN A 103 -0.62 15.76 -5.96
N GLN A 104 -1.61 14.99 -5.49
CA GLN A 104 -2.22 15.19 -4.18
C GLN A 104 -1.18 15.11 -3.05
N ALA A 105 -0.28 14.12 -3.11
CA ALA A 105 0.79 13.99 -2.15
C ALA A 105 1.70 15.22 -2.10
N LYS A 106 2.05 15.82 -3.25
CA LYS A 106 2.82 17.09 -3.28
C LYS A 106 2.11 18.22 -2.58
N VAL A 107 0.80 18.37 -2.83
CA VAL A 107 -0.03 19.40 -2.20
C VAL A 107 -0.11 19.18 -0.70
N LEU A 108 -0.35 17.94 -0.26
CA LEU A 108 -0.44 17.59 1.15
C LEU A 108 0.88 17.82 1.89
N ILE A 109 2.03 17.49 1.29
CA ILE A 109 3.34 17.80 1.89
C ILE A 109 3.49 19.32 2.05
N ASP A 110 3.15 20.11 1.03
CA ASP A 110 3.25 21.57 1.08
C ASP A 110 2.27 22.20 2.09
N GLU A 111 1.11 21.59 2.33
CA GLU A 111 0.16 22.00 3.38
C GLU A 111 0.60 21.57 4.78
N THR A 112 0.99 20.31 4.99
CA THR A 112 1.52 19.80 6.28
C THR A 112 2.69 20.66 6.75
N THR A 113 3.60 21.05 5.86
CA THR A 113 4.75 21.89 6.24
C THR A 113 4.33 23.31 6.71
N LYS A 114 3.11 23.77 6.39
CA LYS A 114 2.58 25.07 6.82
C LYS A 114 1.75 25.01 8.10
N GLU A 115 1.19 23.87 8.47
CA GLU A 115 0.40 23.74 9.70
C GLU A 115 1.27 23.55 10.95
N ASP A 116 2.49 23.01 10.80
CA ASP A 116 3.44 22.80 11.90
C ASP A 116 4.42 23.98 12.15
N ALA A 117 4.28 25.10 11.42
CA ALA A 117 5.16 26.29 11.49
C ALA A 117 4.49 27.50 12.15
#